data_AF-A0A817QUZ0-F1
#
_entry.id   AF-A0A817QUZ0-F1
#
_cell.length_a   1.000
_cell.length_b   1.000
_cell.length_c   1.000
_cell.angle_alpha   90.00
_cell.angle_beta   90.00
_cell.angle_gamma   90.00
#
_symmetry.space_group_name_H-M   'P 1'
#
loop_
_entity.id
_entity.type
_entity.pdbx_description
1 polymer ?
#
loop_
_entity_poly.entity_id
_entity_poly.type
_entity_poly.pdbx_seq_one_letter_code
_entity_poly.pdbx_strand_id
1 'polypeptide(L)'
;MSQPPQQRVLPARLAPRQHQPQQQLQQRPRQLQQQRLQLLLPLQRQQRLQLRRPRRQLQLLLPLQRQQRLRQLQQQRLQLLLPLQRQQRPRQLQQQPLQLRRPRLCLATTTTSTTTTTTTTTTTTTTSTTSTTTTSTKTTTQTTSTTTTTTTTTAALNIVYSQSFTSGVTPSSACTAWTNFVAQLTPLPYTLLKMNGTYDSVGVTITDSTVIAAIAVALRTAAAYGPVTTNGRSWQVGACGSGSELSAAGSICACPNPQYIVRPCIGNSNFGGVNTNTCGGPTQIMSVIFQY
;
A
#
# COMPACT_ATOMS: atom_id res chain seq x y z
N MET A 1 72.08 47.09 15.20
CA MET A 1 71.55 45.71 15.24
C MET A 1 71.72 45.11 13.85
N SER A 2 72.76 44.31 13.64
CA SER A 2 73.10 43.70 12.35
C SER A 2 73.08 42.18 12.52
N GLN A 3 72.25 41.49 11.73
CA GLN A 3 72.23 40.02 11.65
C GLN A 3 73.20 39.53 10.55
N PRO A 4 73.91 38.40 10.76
CA PRO A 4 74.69 37.75 9.71
C PRO A 4 73.89 36.66 8.96
N PRO A 5 74.29 36.31 7.72
CA PRO A 5 73.55 35.40 6.86
C PRO A 5 73.88 33.92 7.11
N GLN A 6 72.87 33.06 6.97
CA GLN A 6 73.00 31.60 7.11
C GLN A 6 73.50 30.91 5.82
N GLN A 7 74.49 30.03 5.99
CA GLN A 7 75.02 29.15 4.94
C GLN A 7 74.17 27.89 4.75
N ARG A 8 73.93 27.54 3.49
CA ARG A 8 73.14 26.39 3.03
C ARG A 8 74.09 25.23 2.67
N VAL A 9 74.06 24.14 3.43
CA VAL A 9 74.82 22.91 3.13
C VAL A 9 73.92 21.94 2.36
N LEU A 10 74.36 21.51 1.18
CA LEU A 10 73.71 20.47 0.36
C LEU A 10 74.28 19.09 0.72
N PRO A 11 73.47 18.05 0.96
CA PRO A 11 73.98 16.71 1.21
C PRO A 11 74.23 15.93 -0.08
N ALA A 12 75.31 15.15 -0.05
CA ALA A 12 75.80 14.28 -1.11
C ALA A 12 74.86 13.10 -1.40
N ARG A 13 74.69 12.81 -2.70
CA ARG A 13 73.76 11.82 -3.24
C ARG A 13 74.47 10.46 -3.36
N LEU A 14 74.27 9.57 -2.39
CA LEU A 14 74.68 8.17 -2.46
C LEU A 14 73.66 7.37 -3.29
N ALA A 15 74.12 6.75 -4.38
CA ALA A 15 73.31 5.90 -5.24
C ALA A 15 73.27 4.45 -4.72
N PRO A 16 72.10 3.85 -4.46
CA PRO A 16 72.02 2.44 -4.13
C PRO A 16 71.88 1.60 -5.41
N ARG A 17 72.97 0.90 -5.78
CA ARG A 17 72.97 -0.23 -6.72
C ARG A 17 72.86 -1.53 -5.90
N GLN A 18 72.05 -2.47 -6.39
CA GLN A 18 72.02 -3.92 -6.05
C GLN A 18 71.00 -4.48 -5.04
N HIS A 19 69.70 -4.17 -5.12
CA HIS A 19 68.64 -4.91 -4.35
C HIS A 19 67.43 -5.40 -5.20
N GLN A 20 67.52 -5.41 -6.54
CA GLN A 20 66.35 -5.61 -7.41
C GLN A 20 65.85 -7.06 -7.66
N PRO A 21 66.66 -8.15 -7.62
CA PRO A 21 66.16 -9.46 -8.09
C PRO A 21 65.26 -10.20 -7.10
N GLN A 22 65.38 -9.98 -5.78
CA GLN A 22 64.53 -10.70 -4.80
C GLN A 22 63.07 -10.22 -4.78
N GLN A 23 62.82 -8.93 -5.03
CA GLN A 23 61.45 -8.42 -5.06
C GLN A 23 60.63 -9.01 -6.22
N GLN A 24 61.29 -9.32 -7.35
CA GLN A 24 60.61 -9.86 -8.53
C GLN A 24 60.13 -11.31 -8.30
N LEU A 25 60.91 -12.13 -7.57
CA LEU A 25 60.52 -13.49 -7.20
C LEU A 25 59.32 -13.52 -6.25
N GLN A 26 59.20 -12.53 -5.36
CA GLN A 26 58.09 -12.46 -4.39
C GLN A 26 56.78 -11.96 -5.02
N GLN A 27 56.84 -11.19 -6.12
CA GLN A 27 55.65 -10.67 -6.80
C GLN A 27 55.00 -11.67 -7.78
N ARG A 28 55.79 -12.59 -8.34
CA ARG A 28 55.31 -13.59 -9.32
C ARG A 28 54.11 -14.44 -8.85
N PRO A 29 54.07 -15.00 -7.62
CA PRO A 29 52.91 -15.79 -7.18
C PRO A 29 51.64 -14.94 -7.02
N ARG A 30 51.76 -13.66 -6.62
CA ARG A 30 50.61 -12.76 -6.52
C ARG A 30 50.00 -12.46 -7.90
N GLN A 31 50.83 -12.26 -8.91
CA GLN A 31 50.36 -12.03 -10.28
C GLN A 31 49.66 -13.26 -10.86
N LEU A 32 50.21 -14.46 -10.64
CA LEU A 32 49.57 -15.72 -11.06
C LEU A 32 48.23 -15.95 -10.35
N GLN A 33 48.14 -15.63 -9.05
CA GLN A 33 46.89 -15.73 -8.31
C GLN A 33 45.83 -14.75 -8.84
N GLN A 34 46.22 -13.52 -9.18
CA GLN A 34 45.32 -12.53 -9.77
C GLN A 34 44.84 -12.95 -11.16
N GLN A 35 45.73 -13.47 -12.03
CA GLN A 35 45.33 -14.01 -13.34
C GLN A 35 44.36 -15.18 -13.19
N ARG A 36 44.59 -16.08 -12.23
CA ARG A 36 43.68 -17.21 -11.97
C ARG A 36 42.29 -16.74 -11.55
N LEU A 37 42.20 -15.71 -10.70
CA LEU A 37 40.92 -15.13 -10.30
C LEU A 37 40.20 -14.45 -11.47
N GLN A 38 40.93 -13.72 -12.32
CA GLN A 38 40.35 -13.07 -13.51
C GLN A 38 39.74 -14.07 -14.49
N LEU A 39 40.30 -15.28 -14.62
CA LEU A 39 39.73 -16.34 -15.46
C LEU A 39 38.55 -17.07 -14.80
N LEU A 40 38.54 -17.20 -13.47
CA LEU A 40 37.54 -18.00 -12.77
C LEU A 40 36.20 -17.27 -12.56
N LEU A 41 36.24 -15.95 -12.35
CA LEU A 41 35.03 -15.12 -12.17
C LEU A 41 34.03 -15.19 -13.34
N PRO A 42 34.42 -14.99 -14.62
CA PRO A 42 33.47 -15.01 -15.72
C PRO A 42 32.83 -16.40 -15.90
N LEU A 43 33.58 -17.47 -15.65
CA LEU A 43 33.08 -18.85 -15.73
C LEU A 43 32.03 -19.11 -14.64
N GLN A 44 32.30 -18.67 -13.41
CA GLN A 44 31.34 -18.77 -12.31
C GLN A 44 30.08 -17.91 -12.55
N ARG A 45 30.24 -16.73 -13.15
CA ARG A 45 29.12 -15.87 -13.56
C ARG A 45 28.26 -16.55 -14.64
N GLN A 46 28.89 -17.19 -15.63
CA GLN A 46 28.18 -17.92 -16.68
C GLN A 46 27.41 -19.12 -16.13
N GLN A 47 28.01 -19.87 -15.21
CA GLN A 47 27.34 -21.01 -14.55
C GLN A 47 26.13 -20.57 -13.72
N ARG A 48 26.24 -19.45 -12.99
CA ARG A 48 25.10 -18.84 -12.26
C ARG A 48 23.98 -18.38 -13.19
N LEU A 49 24.31 -17.89 -14.38
CA LEU A 49 23.30 -17.49 -15.38
C LEU A 49 22.61 -18.71 -16.00
N GLN A 50 23.33 -19.79 -16.27
CA GLN A 50 22.74 -21.04 -16.77
C GLN A 50 21.73 -21.64 -15.77
N LEU A 51 22.04 -21.63 -14.47
CA LEU A 51 21.12 -22.10 -13.43
C LEU A 51 19.91 -21.16 -13.20
N ARG A 52 20.03 -19.86 -13.55
CA ARG A 52 18.93 -18.89 -13.42
C ARG A 52 17.88 -19.01 -14.53
N ARG A 53 18.25 -19.43 -15.75
CA ARG A 53 17.32 -19.59 -16.87
C ARG A 53 16.15 -20.55 -16.59
N PRO A 54 16.37 -21.79 -16.12
CA PRO A 54 15.26 -22.72 -15.85
C PRO A 54 14.42 -22.30 -14.64
N ARG A 55 15.03 -21.66 -13.62
CA ARG A 55 14.29 -21.14 -12.46
C ARG A 55 13.25 -20.08 -12.83
N ARG A 56 13.57 -19.18 -13.77
CA ARG A 56 12.61 -18.17 -14.24
C ARG A 56 11.45 -18.79 -15.03
N GLN A 57 11.73 -19.81 -15.84
CA GLN A 57 10.67 -20.53 -16.57
C GLN A 57 9.75 -21.30 -15.61
N LEU A 58 10.30 -21.98 -14.61
CA LEU A 58 9.51 -22.69 -13.60
C LEU A 58 8.65 -21.71 -12.77
N GLN A 59 9.19 -20.54 -12.43
CA GLN A 59 8.48 -19.53 -11.63
C GLN A 59 7.26 -18.92 -12.35
N LEU A 60 7.25 -18.92 -13.68
CA LEU A 60 6.09 -18.47 -14.48
C LEU A 60 5.08 -19.60 -14.74
N LEU A 61 5.53 -20.85 -14.80
CA LEU A 61 4.66 -21.99 -15.11
C LEU A 61 3.74 -22.39 -13.93
N LEU A 62 4.26 -22.37 -12.70
CA LEU A 62 3.49 -22.72 -11.50
C LEU A 62 2.21 -21.88 -11.28
N PRO A 63 2.25 -20.53 -11.34
CA PRO A 63 1.04 -19.73 -11.14
C PRO A 63 0.00 -19.96 -12.23
N LEU A 64 0.41 -20.19 -13.48
CA LEU A 64 -0.49 -20.47 -14.59
C LEU A 64 -1.22 -21.80 -14.39
N GLN A 65 -0.49 -22.85 -14.00
CA GLN A 65 -1.07 -24.16 -13.72
C GLN A 65 -2.03 -24.11 -12.52
N ARG A 66 -1.68 -23.35 -11.48
CA ARG A 66 -2.58 -23.10 -10.33
C ARG A 66 -3.86 -22.39 -10.76
N GLN A 67 -3.76 -21.38 -11.62
CA GLN A 67 -4.92 -20.62 -12.13
C GLN A 67 -5.83 -21.51 -12.99
N GLN A 68 -5.26 -22.38 -13.84
CA GLN A 68 -6.03 -23.35 -14.63
C GLN A 68 -6.79 -24.35 -13.73
N ARG A 69 -6.13 -24.87 -12.69
CA ARG A 69 -6.77 -25.79 -11.74
C ARG A 69 -7.93 -25.14 -10.97
N LEU A 70 -7.79 -23.87 -10.59
CA LEU A 70 -8.86 -23.11 -9.94
C LEU A 70 -10.06 -22.88 -10.89
N ARG A 71 -9.80 -22.57 -12.17
CA ARG A 71 -10.87 -22.45 -13.17
C ARG A 71 -11.62 -23.77 -13.36
N GLN A 72 -10.91 -24.90 -13.43
CA GLN A 72 -11.54 -26.22 -13.54
C GLN A 72 -12.42 -26.55 -12.32
N LEU A 73 -11.93 -26.29 -11.10
CA LEU A 73 -12.72 -26.48 -9.88
C LEU A 73 -13.96 -25.59 -9.84
N GLN A 74 -13.83 -24.33 -10.28
CA GLN A 74 -14.98 -23.42 -10.35
C GLN A 74 -16.02 -23.90 -11.37
N GLN A 75 -15.59 -24.40 -12.52
CA GLN A 75 -16.49 -24.99 -13.53
C GLN A 75 -17.18 -26.26 -13.02
N GLN A 76 -16.46 -27.16 -12.34
CA GLN A 76 -17.05 -28.34 -11.71
C GLN A 76 -18.09 -27.95 -10.64
N ARG A 77 -17.78 -26.95 -9.81
CA ARG A 77 -18.72 -26.45 -8.81
C ARG A 77 -19.99 -25.88 -9.43
N LEU A 78 -19.88 -25.15 -10.54
CA LEU A 78 -21.04 -24.65 -11.29
C LEU A 78 -21.89 -25.78 -11.88
N GLN A 79 -21.26 -26.81 -12.45
CA GLN A 79 -21.98 -27.96 -13.00
C GLN A 79 -22.78 -28.72 -11.94
N LEU A 80 -22.29 -28.79 -10.70
CA LEU A 80 -23.03 -29.41 -9.59
C LEU A 80 -24.18 -28.53 -9.06
N LEU A 81 -24.06 -27.21 -9.16
CA LEU A 81 -25.07 -26.27 -8.63
C LEU A 81 -26.30 -26.12 -9.54
N LEU A 82 -26.13 -26.15 -10.86
CA LEU A 82 -27.22 -26.00 -11.82
C LEU A 82 -28.40 -26.99 -11.63
N PRO A 83 -28.18 -28.31 -11.48
CA PRO A 83 -29.27 -29.26 -11.33
C PRO A 83 -30.02 -29.12 -10.00
N LEU A 84 -29.32 -28.78 -8.91
CA LEU A 84 -29.96 -28.47 -7.61
C LEU A 84 -30.92 -27.29 -7.72
N GLN A 85 -30.51 -26.23 -8.43
CA GLN A 85 -31.36 -25.06 -8.63
C GLN A 85 -32.57 -25.37 -9.53
N ARG A 86 -32.39 -26.21 -10.57
CA ARG A 86 -33.49 -26.69 -11.42
C ARG A 86 -34.50 -27.56 -10.65
N GLN A 87 -34.05 -28.34 -9.67
CA GLN A 87 -34.94 -29.20 -8.88
C GLN A 87 -35.74 -28.42 -7.82
N GLN A 88 -35.24 -27.29 -7.34
CA GLN A 88 -35.93 -26.46 -6.35
C GLN A 88 -37.01 -25.54 -6.96
N ARG A 89 -36.90 -25.18 -8.24
CA ARG A 89 -37.82 -24.26 -8.92
C ARG A 89 -39.29 -24.74 -8.98
N PRO A 90 -39.60 -26.03 -9.24
CA PRO A 90 -40.97 -26.52 -9.25
C PRO A 90 -41.61 -26.58 -7.86
N ARG A 91 -40.82 -26.82 -6.79
CA ARG A 91 -41.34 -26.91 -5.42
C ARG A 91 -41.86 -25.57 -4.90
N GLN A 92 -41.28 -24.45 -5.33
CA GLN A 92 -41.81 -23.12 -4.97
C GLN A 92 -43.09 -22.74 -5.72
N LEU A 93 -43.27 -23.22 -6.95
CA LEU A 93 -44.49 -22.98 -7.72
C LEU A 93 -45.69 -23.81 -7.21
N GLN A 94 -45.43 -24.98 -6.62
CA GLN A 94 -46.49 -25.85 -6.08
C GLN A 94 -46.89 -25.50 -4.63
N GLN A 95 -46.14 -24.62 -3.94
CA GLN A 95 -46.47 -24.14 -2.60
C GLN A 95 -47.15 -22.76 -2.58
N GLN A 96 -47.53 -22.17 -3.73
CA GLN A 96 -48.46 -21.04 -3.68
C GLN A 96 -49.84 -21.59 -3.29
N PRO A 97 -50.35 -21.30 -2.07
CA PRO A 97 -51.70 -21.66 -1.75
C PRO A 97 -52.64 -20.79 -2.61
N LEU A 98 -53.61 -21.44 -3.24
CA LEU A 98 -54.79 -20.82 -3.84
C LEU A 98 -55.55 -20.03 -2.77
N GLN A 99 -55.11 -18.81 -2.48
CA GLN A 99 -55.85 -17.82 -1.71
C GLN A 99 -56.79 -17.07 -2.67
N LEU A 100 -57.71 -17.80 -3.29
CA LEU A 100 -58.83 -17.20 -4.00
C LEU A 100 -60.06 -17.20 -3.08
N ARG A 101 -60.52 -15.97 -2.80
CA ARG A 101 -61.88 -15.59 -2.41
C ARG A 101 -62.43 -16.19 -1.11
N ARG A 102 -62.53 -15.32 -0.09
CA ARG A 102 -63.68 -15.30 0.81
C ARG A 102 -64.36 -13.93 0.83
N PRO A 103 -65.69 -13.88 1.04
CA PRO A 103 -66.49 -12.67 0.96
C PRO A 103 -66.38 -11.82 2.22
N ARG A 104 -66.71 -10.53 2.05
CA ARG A 104 -67.01 -9.57 3.12
C ARG A 104 -67.90 -10.18 4.19
N LEU A 105 -67.43 -10.19 5.44
CA LEU A 105 -68.26 -10.02 6.62
C LEU A 105 -67.53 -9.05 7.54
N CYS A 106 -68.22 -7.94 7.82
CA CYS A 106 -67.89 -6.96 8.83
C CYS A 106 -67.76 -7.65 10.20
N LEU A 107 -66.79 -7.26 11.03
CA LEU A 107 -67.00 -6.88 12.43
C LEU A 107 -65.68 -6.50 13.13
N ALA A 108 -65.81 -5.48 13.99
CA ALA A 108 -65.07 -5.17 15.22
C ALA A 108 -63.55 -4.91 15.15
N THR A 109 -63.29 -3.61 15.12
CA THR A 109 -62.17 -2.82 15.65
C THR A 109 -61.48 -3.39 16.91
N THR A 110 -60.16 -3.62 16.80
CA THR A 110 -59.25 -3.48 17.94
C THR A 110 -57.96 -2.81 17.44
N THR A 111 -57.83 -1.53 17.74
CA THR A 111 -56.66 -0.69 17.46
C THR A 111 -55.52 -1.01 18.43
N THR A 112 -54.44 -1.62 17.94
CA THR A 112 -53.15 -1.66 18.64
C THR A 112 -52.20 -0.71 17.93
N SER A 113 -52.04 0.48 18.51
CA SER A 113 -51.14 1.54 18.05
C SER A 113 -49.69 1.07 18.13
N THR A 114 -49.06 0.82 16.98
CA THR A 114 -47.61 0.62 16.91
C THR A 114 -46.98 1.91 16.40
N THR A 115 -46.32 2.61 17.32
CA THR A 115 -45.63 3.88 17.08
C THR A 115 -44.52 3.68 16.06
N THR A 116 -44.71 4.20 14.86
CA THR A 116 -43.70 4.25 13.80
C THR A 116 -42.89 5.53 14.02
N THR A 117 -41.67 5.39 14.51
CA THR A 117 -40.73 6.52 14.64
C THR A 117 -40.16 6.84 13.26
N THR A 118 -40.74 7.85 12.61
CA THR A 118 -40.19 8.45 11.39
C THR A 118 -38.99 9.33 11.76
N THR A 119 -37.78 8.88 11.44
CA THR A 119 -36.57 9.68 11.59
C THR A 119 -36.45 10.65 10.42
N THR A 120 -36.85 11.90 10.63
CA THR A 120 -36.72 13.00 9.66
C THR A 120 -35.24 13.29 9.41
N THR A 121 -34.84 13.23 8.14
CA THR A 121 -33.51 13.61 7.65
C THR A 121 -33.38 15.14 7.62
N THR A 122 -32.52 15.70 8.47
CA THR A 122 -32.14 17.12 8.41
C THR A 122 -30.95 17.26 7.46
N THR A 123 -31.18 17.81 6.26
CA THR A 123 -30.13 18.20 5.33
C THR A 123 -29.69 19.63 5.65
N THR A 124 -28.50 19.79 6.25
CA THR A 124 -27.91 21.10 6.52
C THR A 124 -27.14 21.57 5.29
N THR A 125 -27.66 22.58 4.59
CA THR A 125 -26.98 23.28 3.49
C THR A 125 -26.05 24.34 4.09
N THR A 126 -24.73 24.13 3.97
CA THR A 126 -23.72 25.11 4.40
C THR A 126 -23.43 26.08 3.26
N THR A 127 -23.84 27.34 3.41
CA THR A 127 -23.53 28.45 2.51
C THR A 127 -22.10 28.93 2.77
N SER A 128 -21.18 28.69 1.84
CA SER A 128 -19.83 29.27 1.87
C SER A 128 -19.87 30.71 1.34
N THR A 129 -19.68 31.67 2.22
CA THR A 129 -19.45 33.08 1.90
C THR A 129 -18.06 33.27 1.31
N THR A 130 -18.00 33.72 0.05
CA THR A 130 -16.79 34.16 -0.62
C THR A 130 -16.49 35.61 -0.25
N SER A 131 -15.43 35.85 0.52
CA SER A 131 -14.91 37.19 0.79
C SER A 131 -13.99 37.63 -0.35
N THR A 132 -14.37 38.70 -1.05
CA THR A 132 -13.60 39.31 -2.14
C THR A 132 -12.59 40.30 -1.55
N THR A 133 -11.31 39.97 -1.62
CA THR A 133 -10.21 40.89 -1.29
C THR A 133 -9.77 41.62 -2.54
N THR A 134 -10.06 42.91 -2.63
CA THR A 134 -9.56 43.84 -3.66
C THR A 134 -8.12 44.25 -3.34
N THR A 135 -7.16 43.75 -4.12
CA THR A 135 -5.77 44.23 -4.15
C THR A 135 -5.55 45.04 -5.43
N SER A 136 -5.12 46.30 -5.28
CA SER A 136 -4.76 47.18 -6.39
C SER A 136 -3.41 46.77 -6.98
N THR A 137 -3.37 46.55 -8.30
CA THR A 137 -2.15 46.16 -9.03
C THR A 137 -1.73 47.27 -9.98
N LYS A 138 -0.43 47.58 -9.93
CA LYS A 138 0.30 48.49 -10.83
C LYS A 138 0.50 47.84 -12.20
N THR A 139 0.09 48.54 -13.26
CA THR A 139 0.08 48.09 -14.65
C THR A 139 1.47 47.90 -15.24
N THR A 140 1.78 46.69 -15.71
CA THR A 140 2.93 46.39 -16.57
C THR A 140 2.42 45.63 -17.79
N THR A 141 2.62 46.19 -18.97
CA THR A 141 2.18 45.64 -20.26
C THR A 141 3.03 44.42 -20.63
N GLN A 142 2.43 43.23 -20.62
CA GLN A 142 3.07 41.98 -21.04
C GLN A 142 2.19 41.24 -22.06
N THR A 143 2.77 40.93 -23.20
CA THR A 143 2.13 40.25 -24.35
C THR A 143 1.57 38.89 -23.94
N THR A 144 0.25 38.74 -24.02
CA THR A 144 -0.50 37.56 -23.57
C THR A 144 -0.73 36.60 -24.74
N SER A 145 -0.08 35.44 -24.68
CA SER A 145 -0.38 34.30 -25.57
C SER A 145 -1.53 33.51 -24.97
N THR A 146 -2.71 33.56 -25.59
CA THR A 146 -3.92 32.88 -25.12
C THR A 146 -3.83 31.38 -25.40
N THR A 147 -3.36 30.60 -24.42
CA THR A 147 -3.39 29.13 -24.49
C THR A 147 -4.72 28.62 -23.97
N THR A 148 -5.58 28.14 -24.87
CA THR A 148 -6.85 27.48 -24.52
C THR A 148 -6.56 26.11 -23.90
N THR A 149 -6.54 26.02 -22.57
CA THR A 149 -6.40 24.74 -21.85
C THR A 149 -7.76 24.07 -21.73
N THR A 150 -8.06 23.13 -22.62
CA THR A 150 -9.24 22.26 -22.52
C THR A 150 -9.09 21.38 -21.27
N THR A 151 -9.85 21.69 -20.21
CA THR A 151 -9.82 20.94 -18.95
C THR A 151 -10.71 19.71 -19.09
N THR A 152 -10.15 18.59 -19.54
CA THR A 152 -10.87 17.31 -19.53
C THR A 152 -10.97 16.84 -18.07
N THR A 153 -12.15 16.93 -17.48
CA THR A 153 -12.42 16.42 -16.13
C THR A 153 -12.45 14.90 -16.16
N THR A 154 -11.27 14.28 -16.00
CA THR A 154 -11.18 12.83 -15.80
C THR A 154 -11.79 12.49 -14.44
N ALA A 155 -12.78 11.60 -14.42
CA ALA A 155 -13.36 11.10 -13.18
C ALA A 155 -12.28 10.34 -12.39
N ALA A 156 -12.06 10.75 -11.14
CA ALA A 156 -11.08 10.13 -10.27
C ALA A 156 -11.48 8.69 -9.91
N LEU A 157 -10.52 7.77 -9.94
CA LEU A 157 -10.70 6.36 -9.63
C LEU A 157 -10.16 6.05 -8.24
N ASN A 158 -10.72 5.01 -7.60
CA ASN A 158 -10.35 4.59 -6.25
C ASN A 158 -9.83 3.14 -6.23
N ILE A 159 -8.69 2.93 -5.57
CA ILE A 159 -8.25 1.60 -5.08
C ILE A 159 -8.59 1.54 -3.59
N VAL A 160 -9.46 0.61 -3.20
CA VAL A 160 -10.05 0.54 -1.85
C VAL A 160 -9.70 -0.78 -1.17
N TYR A 161 -9.20 -0.68 0.06
CA TYR A 161 -9.19 -1.75 1.04
C TYR A 161 -10.23 -1.45 2.11
N SER A 162 -11.08 -2.43 2.44
CA SER A 162 -12.00 -2.32 3.57
C SER A 162 -12.28 -3.72 4.11
N GLN A 163 -11.99 -3.96 5.39
CA GLN A 163 -12.15 -5.26 6.03
C GLN A 163 -12.64 -5.11 7.47
N SER A 164 -13.36 -6.13 7.94
CA SER A 164 -13.77 -6.25 9.34
C SER A 164 -12.69 -6.94 10.16
N PHE A 165 -12.41 -6.39 11.34
CA PHE A 165 -11.48 -6.93 12.32
C PHE A 165 -12.26 -7.23 13.59
N THR A 166 -12.04 -8.42 14.16
CA THR A 166 -12.75 -8.87 15.37
C THR A 166 -11.77 -8.88 16.54
N SER A 167 -12.17 -8.29 17.66
CA SER A 167 -11.32 -8.24 18.85
C SER A 167 -10.89 -9.65 19.29
N GLY A 168 -9.62 -9.81 19.66
CA GLY A 168 -9.05 -11.09 20.07
C GLY A 168 -8.79 -12.10 18.94
N VAL A 169 -9.05 -11.76 17.68
CA VAL A 169 -8.91 -12.68 16.53
C VAL A 169 -7.77 -12.23 15.60
N THR A 170 -6.92 -13.17 15.20
CA THR A 170 -5.92 -12.94 14.14
C THR A 170 -6.60 -12.81 12.77
N PRO A 171 -6.46 -11.68 12.05
CA PRO A 171 -7.30 -11.37 10.90
C PRO A 171 -6.75 -11.95 9.58
N SER A 172 -6.70 -13.28 9.45
CA SER A 172 -6.11 -13.98 8.31
C SER A 172 -6.76 -13.65 6.95
N SER A 173 -8.09 -13.53 6.90
CA SER A 173 -8.82 -13.10 5.71
C SER A 173 -8.49 -11.65 5.33
N ALA A 174 -8.44 -10.76 6.31
CA ALA A 174 -8.10 -9.35 6.10
C ALA A 174 -6.66 -9.18 5.62
N CYS A 175 -5.73 -10.04 6.07
CA CYS A 175 -4.37 -10.09 5.55
C CYS A 175 -4.34 -10.46 4.05
N THR A 176 -5.08 -11.48 3.64
CA THR A 176 -5.15 -11.88 2.23
C THR A 176 -5.70 -10.75 1.36
N ALA A 177 -6.77 -10.08 1.83
CA ALA A 177 -7.31 -8.91 1.16
C ALA A 177 -6.32 -7.75 1.10
N TRP A 178 -5.51 -7.56 2.15
CA TRP A 178 -4.48 -6.52 2.21
C TRP A 178 -3.39 -6.77 1.17
N THR A 179 -2.91 -8.01 1.03
CA THR A 179 -1.94 -8.38 0.00
C THR A 179 -2.46 -8.11 -1.42
N ASN A 180 -3.73 -8.42 -1.68
CA ASN A 180 -4.36 -8.14 -2.98
C ASN A 180 -4.53 -6.62 -3.23
N PHE A 181 -4.80 -5.86 -2.18
CA PHE A 181 -4.89 -4.40 -2.25
C PHE A 181 -3.52 -3.76 -2.55
N VAL A 182 -2.47 -4.08 -1.79
CA VAL A 182 -1.13 -3.49 -2.02
C VAL A 182 -0.55 -3.88 -3.39
N ALA A 183 -0.94 -5.03 -3.96
CA ALA A 183 -0.56 -5.42 -5.31
C ALA A 183 -1.15 -4.50 -6.41
N GLN A 184 -2.28 -3.85 -6.14
CA GLN A 184 -2.92 -2.89 -7.06
C GLN A 184 -2.24 -1.52 -7.07
N LEU A 185 -1.40 -1.21 -6.07
CA LEU A 185 -0.75 0.09 -5.92
C LEU A 185 0.43 0.28 -6.91
N THR A 186 0.14 0.31 -8.21
CA THR A 186 1.12 0.66 -9.26
C THR A 186 1.49 2.15 -9.19
N PRO A 187 2.60 2.59 -9.81
CA PRO A 187 2.84 4.03 -10.03
C PRO A 187 1.67 4.66 -10.80
N LEU A 188 0.93 5.54 -10.12
CA LEU A 188 -0.27 6.25 -10.60
C LEU A 188 -0.24 7.69 -10.06
N PRO A 189 -0.96 8.64 -10.67
CA PRO A 189 -1.00 10.04 -10.23
C PRO A 189 -1.91 10.21 -9.00
N TYR A 190 -1.54 9.61 -7.88
CA TYR A 190 -2.37 9.63 -6.67
C TYR A 190 -2.62 11.05 -6.15
N THR A 191 -3.87 11.34 -5.80
CA THR A 191 -4.34 12.65 -5.33
C THR A 191 -4.84 12.63 -3.89
N LEU A 192 -5.26 11.47 -3.38
CA LEU A 192 -5.72 11.30 -2.00
C LEU A 192 -5.29 9.94 -1.44
N LEU A 193 -4.81 9.94 -0.20
CA LEU A 193 -4.77 8.77 0.68
C LEU A 193 -5.70 9.03 1.86
N LYS A 194 -6.59 8.09 2.18
CA LYS A 194 -7.47 8.18 3.34
C LYS A 194 -7.45 6.90 4.17
N MET A 195 -7.40 7.03 5.50
CA MET A 195 -7.72 5.95 6.45
C MET A 195 -8.96 6.32 7.26
N ASN A 196 -9.99 5.47 7.26
CA ASN A 196 -11.21 5.67 8.05
C ASN A 196 -11.79 4.32 8.51
N GLY A 197 -12.82 4.35 9.36
CA GLY A 197 -13.36 3.14 9.96
C GLY A 197 -14.64 3.35 10.77
N THR A 198 -15.07 2.32 11.49
CA THR A 198 -16.32 2.35 12.27
C THR A 198 -16.33 3.45 13.35
N TYR A 199 -15.19 3.70 14.00
CA TYR A 199 -15.06 4.68 15.09
C TYR A 199 -14.60 6.07 14.63
N ASP A 200 -14.37 6.23 13.32
CA ASP A 200 -14.15 7.52 12.67
C ASP A 200 -14.40 7.38 11.16
N SER A 201 -15.60 7.76 10.73
CA SER A 201 -16.00 7.71 9.32
C SER A 201 -15.38 8.83 8.47
N VAL A 202 -15.03 9.95 9.11
CA VAL A 202 -14.33 11.09 8.48
C VAL A 202 -12.90 10.68 8.18
N GLY A 203 -12.22 10.08 9.15
CA GLY A 203 -10.88 9.54 8.99
C GLY A 203 -9.80 10.61 8.87
N VAL A 204 -8.65 10.17 8.39
CA VAL A 204 -7.45 11.00 8.23
C VAL A 204 -6.94 10.89 6.81
N THR A 205 -6.48 12.02 6.25
CA THR A 205 -6.14 12.13 4.84
C THR A 205 -4.76 12.72 4.58
N ILE A 206 -4.15 12.33 3.46
CA ILE A 206 -3.02 13.02 2.83
C ILE A 206 -3.47 13.50 1.45
N THR A 207 -3.03 14.68 1.05
CA THR A 207 -3.28 15.29 -0.27
C THR A 207 -1.98 15.61 -1.03
N ASP A 208 -0.82 15.43 -0.40
CA ASP A 208 0.49 15.56 -1.07
C ASP A 208 0.76 14.32 -1.94
N SER A 209 0.66 14.50 -3.26
CA SER A 209 0.82 13.44 -4.26
C SER A 209 2.17 12.73 -4.19
N THR A 210 3.24 13.44 -3.82
CA THR A 210 4.59 12.88 -3.70
C THR A 210 4.66 11.92 -2.51
N VAL A 211 4.10 12.32 -1.38
CA VAL A 211 4.03 11.49 -0.17
C VAL A 211 3.14 10.27 -0.41
N ILE A 212 1.97 10.46 -1.04
CA ILE A 212 1.05 9.35 -1.32
C ILE A 212 1.69 8.33 -2.27
N ALA A 213 2.34 8.78 -3.34
CA ALA A 213 3.04 7.90 -4.27
C ALA A 213 4.17 7.10 -3.58
N ALA A 214 4.93 7.74 -2.69
CA ALA A 214 5.98 7.07 -1.92
C ALA A 214 5.42 6.01 -0.96
N ILE A 215 4.30 6.31 -0.27
CA ILE A 215 3.59 5.33 0.58
C ILE A 215 3.08 4.16 -0.26
N ALA A 216 2.48 4.42 -1.42
CA ALA A 216 1.96 3.38 -2.32
C ALA A 216 3.07 2.42 -2.77
N VAL A 217 4.23 2.97 -3.18
CA VAL A 217 5.41 2.18 -3.58
C VAL A 217 5.95 1.38 -2.39
N ALA A 218 6.07 2.00 -1.21
CA ALA A 218 6.57 1.34 0.00
C ALA A 218 5.70 0.15 0.40
N LEU A 219 4.37 0.33 0.44
CA LEU A 219 3.40 -0.74 0.72
C LEU A 219 3.49 -1.89 -0.29
N ARG A 220 3.53 -1.57 -1.59
CA ARG A 220 3.61 -2.58 -2.65
C ARG A 220 4.90 -3.40 -2.60
N THR A 221 6.01 -2.75 -2.28
CA THR A 221 7.35 -3.37 -2.30
C THR A 221 7.79 -3.90 -0.94
N ALA A 222 6.94 -3.76 0.09
CA ALA A 222 7.27 -4.02 1.48
C ALA A 222 8.55 -3.29 1.96
N ALA A 223 8.81 -2.10 1.41
CA ALA A 223 9.90 -1.24 1.82
C ALA A 223 9.48 -0.31 2.97
N ALA A 224 10.46 0.18 3.73
CA ALA A 224 10.22 1.21 4.74
C ALA A 224 10.11 2.59 4.09
N TYR A 225 9.27 3.45 4.65
CA TYR A 225 9.12 4.86 4.27
C TYR A 225 8.70 5.70 5.48
N GLY A 226 9.21 6.92 5.58
CA GLY A 226 8.93 7.84 6.67
C GLY A 226 9.87 7.70 7.88
N PRO A 227 9.58 8.41 8.98
CA PRO A 227 8.38 9.23 9.22
C PRO A 227 8.32 10.50 8.37
N VAL A 228 7.13 10.84 7.86
CA VAL A 228 6.84 12.12 7.16
C VAL A 228 5.62 12.77 7.80
N THR A 229 5.77 14.03 8.24
CA THR A 229 4.67 14.78 8.85
C THR A 229 3.87 15.55 7.80
N THR A 230 2.58 15.26 7.66
CA THR A 230 1.66 15.99 6.78
C THR A 230 0.23 15.91 7.33
N ASN A 231 -0.56 16.98 7.15
CA ASN A 231 -1.91 17.13 7.69
C ASN A 231 -2.00 16.83 9.20
N GLY A 232 -1.01 17.30 9.96
CA GLY A 232 -0.96 17.16 11.43
C GLY A 232 -0.64 15.75 11.94
N ARG A 233 -0.21 14.83 11.08
CA ARG A 233 0.12 13.44 11.45
C ARG A 233 1.45 12.99 10.89
N SER A 234 2.08 12.04 11.59
CA SER A 234 3.35 11.44 11.16
C SER A 234 3.08 10.10 10.48
N TRP A 235 3.25 10.07 9.17
CA TRP A 235 2.95 8.93 8.30
C TRP A 235 4.19 8.12 8.00
N GLN A 236 4.03 6.80 7.96
CA GLN A 236 5.11 5.89 7.63
C GLN A 236 4.59 4.49 7.28
N VAL A 237 5.45 3.77 6.59
CA VAL A 237 5.29 2.36 6.23
C VAL A 237 6.50 1.59 6.74
N GLY A 238 6.27 0.43 7.34
CA GLY A 238 7.36 -0.40 7.84
C GLY A 238 6.93 -1.84 8.09
N ALA A 239 7.89 -2.70 8.38
CA ALA A 239 7.61 -4.09 8.69
C ALA A 239 7.10 -4.23 10.14
N CYS A 240 5.99 -4.97 10.31
CA CYS A 240 5.53 -5.38 11.63
C CYS A 240 4.96 -6.80 11.62
N GLY A 241 5.61 -7.71 12.36
CA GLY A 241 5.32 -9.14 12.26
C GLY A 241 5.63 -9.66 10.85
N SER A 242 4.67 -10.36 10.23
CA SER A 242 4.83 -10.96 8.90
C SER A 242 4.45 -10.05 7.72
N GLY A 243 4.08 -8.79 7.94
CA GLY A 243 3.63 -7.91 6.87
C GLY A 243 3.96 -6.43 7.09
N SER A 244 3.48 -5.60 6.16
CA SER A 244 3.64 -4.15 6.23
C SER A 244 2.55 -3.48 7.07
N GLU A 245 2.97 -2.52 7.87
CA GLU A 245 2.15 -1.59 8.63
C GLU A 245 2.04 -0.26 7.88
N LEU A 246 0.83 0.29 7.78
CA LEU A 246 0.61 1.71 7.48
C LEU A 246 0.24 2.41 8.78
N SER A 247 0.99 3.43 9.17
CA SER A 247 0.83 4.14 10.43
C SER A 247 0.79 5.65 10.19
N ALA A 248 -0.19 6.33 10.80
CA ALA A 248 -0.23 7.79 10.91
C ALA A 248 0.09 8.27 12.35
N ALA A 249 0.86 7.45 13.09
CA ALA A 249 1.24 7.68 14.49
C ALA A 249 2.74 7.98 14.69
N GLY A 250 3.57 7.90 13.64
CA GLY A 250 5.01 8.15 13.71
C GLY A 250 5.86 7.06 14.39
N SER A 251 5.26 5.92 14.79
CA SER A 251 6.00 4.71 15.23
C SER A 251 5.47 3.42 14.57
N ILE A 252 6.39 2.51 14.19
CA ILE A 252 6.10 1.20 13.56
C ILE A 252 6.12 0.15 14.67
N CYS A 253 5.20 -0.82 14.62
CA CYS A 253 5.01 -1.83 15.66
C CYS A 253 4.68 -1.29 17.06
N ALA A 254 4.31 -0.01 17.17
CA ALA A 254 3.88 0.54 18.43
C ALA A 254 2.39 0.25 18.68
N CYS A 255 1.97 0.43 19.93
CA CYS A 255 0.59 0.25 20.38
C CYS A 255 -0.03 1.54 20.93
N PRO A 256 0.06 2.69 20.25
CA PRO A 256 -0.51 3.93 20.76
C PRO A 256 -2.05 3.86 20.78
N ASN A 257 -2.67 4.63 21.67
CA ASN A 257 -4.11 4.67 21.86
C ASN A 257 -4.58 6.09 22.21
N PRO A 258 -5.51 6.70 21.44
CA PRO A 258 -6.03 6.26 20.15
C PRO A 258 -5.09 6.62 19.00
N GLN A 259 -5.06 5.81 17.94
CA GLN A 259 -4.30 6.12 16.71
C GLN A 259 -4.89 5.50 15.45
N TYR A 260 -4.24 5.77 14.30
CA TYR A 260 -4.59 5.30 12.97
C TYR A 260 -3.46 4.42 12.45
N ILE A 261 -3.64 3.11 12.59
CA ILE A 261 -2.65 2.10 12.26
C ILE A 261 -3.39 0.91 11.62
N VAL A 262 -2.91 0.41 10.48
CA VAL A 262 -3.49 -0.75 9.79
C VAL A 262 -2.41 -1.80 9.59
N ARG A 263 -2.59 -2.98 10.22
CA ARG A 263 -1.60 -4.09 10.24
C ARG A 263 -2.25 -5.46 10.02
N PRO A 264 -2.91 -5.70 8.87
CA PRO A 264 -3.73 -6.88 8.71
C PRO A 264 -2.91 -8.17 8.73
N CYS A 265 -1.62 -8.09 8.39
CA CYS A 265 -0.71 -9.22 8.29
C CYS A 265 0.29 -9.34 9.45
N ILE A 266 -0.03 -8.80 10.64
CA ILE A 266 0.87 -8.86 11.81
C ILE A 266 1.03 -10.28 12.39
N GLY A 267 0.05 -11.17 12.18
CA GLY A 267 0.10 -12.56 12.65
C GLY A 267 -0.49 -12.81 14.05
N ASN A 268 -1.06 -11.78 14.69
CA ASN A 268 -1.77 -11.86 15.96
C ASN A 268 -2.99 -10.90 15.96
N SER A 269 -3.62 -10.69 17.12
CA SER A 269 -4.80 -9.82 17.30
C SER A 269 -4.50 -8.32 17.39
N ASN A 270 -3.24 -7.88 17.27
CA ASN A 270 -2.84 -6.46 17.31
C ASN A 270 -2.91 -5.80 15.93
N PHE A 271 -4.03 -5.99 15.24
CA PHE A 271 -4.24 -5.61 13.84
C PHE A 271 -4.25 -4.10 13.55
N GLY A 272 -4.10 -3.27 14.58
CA GLY A 272 -4.20 -1.82 14.49
C GLY A 272 -5.55 -1.30 14.96
N GLY A 273 -5.90 -0.10 14.52
CA GLY A 273 -7.13 0.59 14.87
C GLY A 273 -7.24 1.90 14.09
N VAL A 274 -8.47 2.35 13.84
CA VAL A 274 -8.76 3.69 13.32
C VAL A 274 -9.50 4.45 14.40
N ASN A 275 -8.80 5.41 15.03
CA ASN A 275 -9.30 6.18 16.16
C ASN A 275 -9.64 5.32 17.40
N THR A 276 -8.90 4.23 17.61
CA THR A 276 -9.08 3.33 18.74
C THR A 276 -7.73 2.87 19.30
N ASN A 277 -7.76 2.03 20.34
CA ASN A 277 -6.61 1.24 20.75
C ASN A 277 -6.09 0.39 19.57
N THR A 278 -4.77 0.33 19.38
CA THR A 278 -4.13 -0.31 18.21
C THR A 278 -3.59 -1.71 18.50
N CYS A 279 -3.55 -2.12 19.77
CA CYS A 279 -3.20 -3.47 20.23
C CYS A 279 -4.25 -3.99 21.20
N GLY A 280 -4.90 -5.12 20.89
CA GLY A 280 -6.16 -5.48 21.54
C GLY A 280 -7.29 -4.50 21.20
N GLY A 281 -7.34 -4.05 19.94
CA GLY A 281 -8.37 -3.13 19.47
C GLY A 281 -9.78 -3.72 19.54
N PRO A 282 -10.83 -2.87 19.58
CA PRO A 282 -12.21 -3.33 19.50
C PRO A 282 -12.52 -3.88 18.10
N THR A 283 -13.62 -4.63 17.99
CA THR A 283 -14.17 -5.04 16.70
C THR A 283 -14.55 -3.80 15.89
N GLN A 284 -14.03 -3.69 14.66
CA GLN A 284 -14.24 -2.54 13.80
C GLN A 284 -14.00 -2.87 12.33
N ILE A 285 -14.57 -2.07 11.44
CA ILE A 285 -14.19 -2.03 10.03
C ILE A 285 -13.12 -0.95 9.87
N MET A 286 -12.02 -1.28 9.20
CA MET A 286 -10.98 -0.32 8.83
C MET A 286 -10.85 -0.29 7.31
N SER A 287 -10.68 0.90 6.75
CA SER A 287 -10.52 1.11 5.32
C SER A 287 -9.34 2.01 5.00
N VAL A 288 -8.69 1.71 3.87
CA VAL A 288 -7.60 2.49 3.28
C VAL A 288 -7.95 2.74 1.82
N ILE A 289 -7.93 4.00 1.40
CA ILE A 289 -8.38 4.42 0.06
C ILE A 289 -7.27 5.24 -0.59
N PHE A 290 -6.90 4.86 -1.81
CA PHE A 290 -6.07 5.65 -2.71
C PHE A 290 -6.92 6.15 -3.88
N GLN A 291 -6.92 7.45 -4.14
CA GLN A 291 -7.55 8.09 -5.29
C GLN A 291 -6.49 8.49 -6.33
N TYR A 292 -6.74 8.30 -7.62
CA TYR A 292 -5.84 8.64 -8.74
C TYR A 292 -6.60 8.93 -10.04
#